data_AF-A0AA39E3X9-F1
#
_entry.id   AF-A0AA39E3X9-F1
#
_cell.length_a   1.000
_cell.length_b   1.000
_cell.length_c   1.000
_cell.angle_alpha   90.00
_cell.angle_beta   90.00
_cell.angle_gamma   90.00
#
_symmetry.space_group_name_H-M   'P 1'
#
loop_
_entity.id
_entity.type
_entity.pdbx_description
1 polymer ?
#
loop_
_entity_poly.entity_id
_entity_poly.type
_entity_poly.pdbx_seq_one_letter_code
_entity_poly.pdbx_strand_id
1 'polypeptide(L)'
;MCVVNTALSVMAYDYPTEKLSVYVSDDGGSKLTLFAFMEAARFATHWLPYCRKNNIVERCPDAYFKSNNSWFPDTNRIKMMYKNMRVRVENVVQEGTISRDYMTNEGESEAFSRWTDEFTPQNHPPVVQVLLEQSKDKDVTGHTMPNLVYVSRGKSMNLPHNFKAGALNVLLRVSATMTNAPVILTLDTDMYSNDPRTPVRVLCYLLDPAMDPKLGYIQFPQIFHGINENDIYGGQLKLEFQIEPSGMDGLVGPSYVGTGCFFRRGVFFGGPSETPELNQDHLVNESINSKEVLAVAHHVADCNFEKKTKWGTEMGLRYGSLVEDFYTSYLLQCKGWKSIFCNPKRPAFLGNSPINLHSILNQIMRWCVGLLEVAFCRYSPITFGVKSINPLTGLCYAHFAFWPIWSIPITIYAFVPQLALLNCASIFPKVCPSKHSLASQL
;
A
#
# COMPACT_ATOMS: atom_id res chain seq x y z
N MET A 1 -1.57 14.25 -10.30
CA MET A 1 -2.33 13.28 -11.12
C MET A 1 -2.14 11.81 -10.73
N CYS A 2 -0.94 11.33 -10.39
CA CYS A 2 -0.69 9.90 -10.10
C CYS A 2 -1.74 9.26 -9.17
N VAL A 3 -1.91 9.83 -7.98
CA VAL A 3 -2.88 9.35 -6.95
C VAL A 3 -4.34 9.32 -7.43
N VAL A 4 -4.75 10.29 -8.27
CA VAL A 4 -6.11 10.35 -8.84
C VAL A 4 -6.33 9.18 -9.81
N ASN A 5 -5.35 8.88 -10.66
CA ASN A 5 -5.43 7.76 -11.59
C ASN A 5 -5.49 6.41 -10.86
N THR A 6 -4.70 6.25 -9.81
CA THR A 6 -4.74 5.07 -8.94
C THR A 6 -6.13 4.88 -8.33
N ALA A 7 -6.70 5.94 -7.72
CA ALA A 7 -8.04 5.87 -7.15
C ALA A 7 -9.12 5.55 -8.21
N LEU A 8 -9.07 6.19 -9.38
CA LEU A 8 -10.01 5.90 -10.47
C LEU A 8 -9.90 4.45 -10.97
N SER A 9 -8.68 3.87 -10.99
CA SER A 9 -8.48 2.47 -11.38
C SER A 9 -9.16 1.49 -10.43
N VAL A 10 -9.11 1.74 -9.12
CA VAL A 10 -9.74 0.87 -8.11
C VAL A 10 -11.23 1.12 -7.97
N MET A 11 -11.69 2.37 -8.12
CA MET A 11 -13.13 2.68 -8.17
C MET A 11 -13.82 1.98 -9.35
N ALA A 12 -13.07 1.74 -10.42
CA ALA A 12 -13.54 1.07 -11.60
C ALA A 12 -13.33 -0.45 -11.54
N TYR A 13 -13.26 -1.12 -10.38
CA TYR A 13 -13.20 -2.59 -10.34
C TYR A 13 -14.41 -3.25 -11.02
N ASP A 14 -14.22 -4.48 -11.52
CA ASP A 14 -15.31 -5.35 -11.98
C ASP A 14 -15.94 -6.05 -10.77
N TYR A 15 -16.57 -5.23 -9.94
CA TYR A 15 -17.13 -5.62 -8.66
C TYR A 15 -18.38 -4.76 -8.39
N PRO A 16 -19.39 -5.27 -7.67
CA PRO A 16 -20.60 -4.49 -7.36
C PRO A 16 -20.24 -3.18 -6.67
N THR A 17 -20.68 -2.06 -7.26
CA THR A 17 -20.35 -0.69 -6.81
C THR A 17 -20.76 -0.45 -5.37
N GLU A 18 -21.87 -1.06 -4.95
CA GLU A 18 -22.44 -1.01 -3.61
C GLU A 18 -21.63 -1.74 -2.54
N LYS A 19 -20.66 -2.55 -2.95
CA LYS A 19 -19.77 -3.27 -2.03
C LYS A 19 -18.36 -2.70 -2.04
N LEU A 20 -18.14 -1.62 -2.79
CA LEU A 20 -16.83 -1.00 -2.98
C LEU A 20 -16.81 0.38 -2.32
N SER A 21 -15.76 0.65 -1.56
CA SER A 21 -15.51 1.95 -0.95
C SER A 21 -14.03 2.26 -1.02
N VAL A 22 -13.70 3.47 -1.49
CA VAL A 22 -12.33 3.94 -1.65
C VAL A 22 -12.07 5.06 -0.65
N TYR A 23 -11.08 4.85 0.20
CA TYR A 23 -10.64 5.84 1.18
C TYR A 23 -9.25 6.32 0.79
N VAL A 24 -9.09 7.64 0.71
CA VAL A 24 -7.84 8.29 0.32
C VAL A 24 -7.29 9.02 1.52
N SER A 25 -6.08 8.64 1.95
CA SER A 25 -5.36 9.37 3.00
C SER A 25 -4.47 10.45 2.38
N ASP A 26 -4.58 11.67 2.87
CA ASP A 26 -3.65 12.77 2.60
C ASP A 26 -2.94 13.19 3.88
N ASP A 27 -1.71 12.74 4.03
CA ASP A 27 -0.88 13.08 5.20
C ASP A 27 -0.39 14.53 5.16
N GLY A 28 -0.38 15.18 3.99
CA GLY A 28 0.00 16.60 3.87
C GLY A 28 -1.13 17.55 4.23
N GLY A 29 -2.37 17.06 4.32
CA GLY A 29 -3.56 17.86 4.60
C GLY A 29 -3.73 18.99 3.59
N SER A 30 -3.51 18.74 2.30
CA SER A 30 -3.57 19.79 1.28
C SER A 30 -4.97 19.92 0.69
N LYS A 31 -5.53 21.14 0.75
CA LYS A 31 -6.78 21.47 0.05
C LYS A 31 -6.71 21.21 -1.46
N LEU A 32 -5.52 21.24 -2.05
CA LEU A 32 -5.30 20.96 -3.48
C LEU A 32 -5.51 19.48 -3.79
N THR A 33 -5.14 18.59 -2.87
CA THR A 33 -5.43 17.15 -2.99
C THR A 33 -6.92 16.91 -2.93
N LEU A 34 -7.62 17.53 -1.96
CA LEU A 34 -9.08 17.45 -1.86
C LEU A 34 -9.75 17.92 -3.16
N PHE A 35 -9.33 19.06 -3.70
CA PHE A 35 -9.81 19.58 -4.97
C PHE A 35 -9.59 18.59 -6.13
N ALA A 36 -8.39 18.01 -6.23
CA ALA A 36 -8.09 17.02 -7.26
C ALA A 36 -9.03 15.81 -7.19
N PHE A 37 -9.44 15.41 -5.98
CA PHE A 37 -10.38 14.32 -5.77
C PHE A 37 -11.84 14.70 -6.01
N MET A 38 -12.24 15.96 -5.81
CA MET A 38 -13.54 16.48 -6.26
C MET A 38 -13.65 16.42 -7.80
N GLU A 39 -12.62 16.89 -8.51
CA GLU A 39 -12.55 16.77 -9.97
C GLU A 39 -12.55 15.30 -10.43
N ALA A 40 -11.84 14.42 -9.72
CA ALA A 40 -11.84 12.99 -9.97
C ALA A 40 -13.23 12.36 -9.78
N ALA A 41 -13.96 12.73 -8.72
CA ALA A 41 -15.33 12.26 -8.46
C ALA A 41 -16.27 12.63 -9.62
N ARG A 42 -16.18 13.88 -10.11
CA ARG A 42 -16.95 14.33 -11.29
C ARG A 42 -16.61 13.51 -12.53
N PHE A 43 -15.33 13.30 -12.81
CA PHE A 43 -14.91 12.48 -13.96
C PHE A 43 -15.32 11.00 -13.82
N ALA A 44 -15.29 10.45 -12.60
CA ALA A 44 -15.65 9.06 -12.30
C ALA A 44 -17.08 8.72 -12.76
N THR A 45 -18.03 9.67 -12.64
CA THR A 45 -19.43 9.48 -13.09
C THR A 45 -19.57 9.17 -14.59
N HIS A 46 -18.54 9.49 -15.39
CA HIS A 46 -18.48 9.18 -16.82
C HIS A 46 -17.49 8.04 -17.12
N TRP A 47 -16.37 7.99 -16.39
CA TRP A 47 -15.31 6.99 -16.59
C TRP A 47 -15.77 5.58 -16.23
N LEU A 48 -16.36 5.39 -15.04
CA LEU A 48 -16.79 4.07 -14.55
C LEU A 48 -17.79 3.38 -15.50
N PRO A 49 -18.91 4.02 -15.90
CA PRO A 49 -19.84 3.40 -16.85
C PRO A 49 -19.20 3.19 -18.22
N TYR A 50 -18.31 4.07 -18.68
CA TYR A 50 -17.56 3.86 -19.92
C TYR A 50 -16.69 2.59 -19.86
N CYS A 51 -15.98 2.37 -18.75
CA CYS A 51 -15.18 1.17 -18.54
C CYS A 51 -16.05 -0.10 -18.55
N ARG A 52 -17.18 -0.09 -17.83
CA ARG A 52 -18.12 -1.22 -17.77
C ARG A 52 -18.73 -1.52 -19.12
N LYS A 53 -19.33 -0.51 -19.78
CA LYS A 53 -20.01 -0.64 -21.08
C LYS A 53 -19.12 -1.26 -22.16
N ASN A 54 -17.85 -0.87 -22.18
CA ASN A 54 -16.90 -1.28 -23.22
C ASN A 54 -15.95 -2.41 -22.77
N ASN A 55 -16.19 -3.02 -21.61
CA ASN A 55 -15.35 -4.10 -21.05
C ASN A 55 -13.85 -3.73 -21.01
N ILE A 56 -13.54 -2.50 -20.64
CA ILE A 56 -12.17 -2.01 -20.59
C ILE A 56 -11.39 -2.76 -19.51
N VAL A 57 -10.24 -3.32 -19.86
CA VAL A 57 -9.34 -3.99 -18.92
C VAL A 57 -8.37 -2.99 -18.27
N GLU A 58 -7.76 -2.11 -19.06
CA GLU A 58 -6.87 -1.06 -18.55
C GLU A 58 -7.72 0.09 -17.98
N ARG A 59 -7.99 0.08 -16.68
CA ARG A 59 -8.93 1.03 -16.03
C ARG A 59 -8.24 2.21 -15.35
N CYS A 60 -6.91 2.26 -15.36
CA CYS A 60 -6.18 3.48 -15.06
C CYS A 60 -6.29 4.44 -16.27
N PRO A 61 -6.92 5.62 -16.13
CA PRO A 61 -7.15 6.51 -17.27
C PRO A 61 -5.86 6.93 -17.98
N ASP A 62 -4.81 7.26 -17.22
CA ASP A 62 -3.52 7.66 -17.79
C ASP A 62 -2.88 6.54 -18.62
N ALA A 63 -2.86 5.30 -18.10
CA ALA A 63 -2.36 4.14 -18.81
C ALA A 63 -3.21 3.85 -20.06
N TYR A 64 -4.54 3.86 -19.90
CA TYR A 64 -5.49 3.61 -20.98
C TYR A 64 -5.30 4.58 -22.15
N PHE A 65 -5.25 5.89 -21.89
CA PHE A 65 -5.15 6.90 -22.94
C PHE A 65 -3.75 7.08 -23.53
N LYS A 66 -2.71 6.53 -22.89
CA LYS A 66 -1.34 6.43 -23.43
C LYS A 66 -1.16 5.21 -24.34
N SER A 67 -1.89 4.13 -24.08
CA SER A 67 -1.82 2.90 -24.87
C SER A 67 -2.60 2.97 -26.20
N ASN A 68 -2.21 2.16 -27.18
CA ASN A 68 -2.91 1.99 -28.46
C ASN A 68 -4.15 1.09 -28.30
N ASN A 69 -5.13 1.52 -27.51
CA ASN A 69 -6.34 0.74 -27.24
C ASN A 69 -7.42 0.91 -28.32
N SER A 70 -8.36 -0.04 -28.34
CA SER A 70 -9.55 0.00 -29.18
C SER A 70 -10.33 1.30 -28.97
N TRP A 71 -10.72 1.91 -30.08
CA TRP A 71 -11.44 3.17 -30.11
C TRP A 71 -12.95 2.92 -30.16
N PHE A 72 -13.67 3.38 -29.14
CA PHE A 72 -15.13 3.30 -29.05
C PHE A 72 -15.73 4.67 -29.42
N PRO A 73 -17.02 4.73 -29.79
CA PRO A 73 -17.65 5.99 -30.21
C PRO A 73 -17.48 7.15 -29.21
N ASP A 74 -17.56 6.85 -27.92
CA ASP A 74 -17.46 7.84 -26.84
C ASP A 74 -16.00 8.16 -26.41
N THR A 75 -14.99 7.43 -26.91
CA THR A 75 -13.59 7.51 -26.43
C THR A 75 -13.03 8.93 -26.51
N ASN A 76 -13.29 9.65 -27.61
CA ASN A 76 -12.84 11.03 -27.79
C ASN A 76 -13.38 11.97 -26.72
N ARG A 77 -14.67 11.87 -26.45
CA ARG A 77 -15.35 12.69 -25.46
C ARG A 77 -14.76 12.42 -24.07
N ILE A 78 -14.63 11.14 -23.69
CA ILE A 78 -14.07 10.77 -22.38
C ILE A 78 -12.60 11.19 -22.26
N LYS A 79 -11.79 11.04 -23.33
CA LYS A 79 -10.39 11.50 -23.37
C LYS A 79 -10.30 13.02 -23.18
N MET A 80 -11.20 13.78 -23.78
CA MET A 80 -11.26 15.24 -23.61
C MET A 80 -11.66 15.61 -22.18
N MET A 81 -12.62 14.91 -21.57
CA MET A 81 -12.99 15.10 -20.16
C MET A 81 -11.82 14.82 -19.22
N TYR A 82 -11.09 13.72 -19.43
CA TYR A 82 -9.88 13.39 -18.66
C TYR A 82 -8.81 14.48 -18.78
N LYS A 83 -8.55 14.97 -20.00
CA LYS A 83 -7.60 16.07 -20.24
C LYS A 83 -8.03 17.35 -19.55
N ASN A 84 -9.32 17.71 -19.62
CA ASN A 84 -9.83 18.91 -18.98
C ASN A 84 -9.71 18.83 -17.46
N MET A 85 -10.09 17.70 -16.85
CA MET A 85 -9.90 17.43 -15.43
C MET A 85 -8.43 17.61 -15.03
N ARG A 86 -7.52 16.99 -15.80
CA ARG A 86 -6.08 17.07 -15.57
C ARG A 86 -5.55 18.52 -15.62
N VAL A 87 -5.92 19.28 -16.66
CA VAL A 87 -5.49 20.68 -16.81
C VAL A 87 -5.99 21.54 -15.65
N ARG A 88 -7.26 21.37 -15.23
CA ARG A 88 -7.80 22.11 -14.07
C ARG A 88 -7.03 21.83 -12.79
N VAL A 89 -6.77 20.55 -12.52
CA VAL A 89 -5.99 20.14 -11.34
C VAL A 89 -4.56 20.68 -11.41
N GLU A 90 -3.90 20.59 -12.58
CA GLU A 90 -2.55 21.10 -12.77
C GLU A 90 -2.48 22.62 -12.58
N ASN A 91 -3.46 23.38 -13.11
CA ASN A 91 -3.54 24.83 -12.92
C ASN A 91 -3.71 25.20 -11.44
N VAL A 92 -4.66 24.59 -10.73
CA VAL A 92 -4.88 24.84 -9.29
C VAL A 92 -3.65 24.47 -8.46
N VAL A 93 -2.95 23.39 -8.80
CA VAL A 93 -1.71 23.01 -8.13
C VAL A 93 -0.59 24.02 -8.39
N GLN A 94 -0.49 24.57 -9.61
CA GLN A 94 0.49 25.60 -9.95
C GLN A 94 0.18 26.95 -9.30
N GLU A 95 -1.08 27.36 -9.27
CA GLU A 95 -1.55 28.60 -8.65
C GLU A 95 -1.51 28.54 -7.11
N GLY A 96 -1.59 27.34 -6.52
CA GLY A 96 -1.62 27.13 -5.07
C GLY A 96 -2.91 27.60 -4.39
N THR A 97 -3.87 28.12 -5.16
CA THR A 97 -5.16 28.63 -4.68
C THR A 97 -6.30 28.06 -5.50
N ILE A 98 -7.50 28.03 -4.94
CA ILE A 98 -8.70 27.48 -5.58
C ILE A 98 -9.63 28.66 -5.86
N SER A 99 -9.80 29.02 -7.14
CA SER A 99 -10.77 30.04 -7.54
C SER A 99 -12.21 29.58 -7.22
N ARG A 100 -13.08 30.55 -6.90
CA ARG A 100 -14.53 30.29 -6.76
C ARG A 100 -15.15 29.76 -8.05
N ASP A 101 -14.55 30.04 -9.22
CA ASP A 101 -15.06 29.58 -10.51
C ASP A 101 -15.04 28.05 -10.66
N TYR A 102 -14.23 27.35 -9.86
CA TYR A 102 -14.17 25.89 -9.87
C TYR A 102 -15.19 25.23 -8.91
N MET A 103 -15.82 26.02 -8.04
CA MET A 103 -16.79 25.56 -7.05
C MET A 103 -18.18 25.50 -7.69
N THR A 104 -18.80 24.32 -7.63
CA THR A 104 -20.10 24.05 -8.27
C THR A 104 -21.28 24.20 -7.33
N ASN A 105 -21.04 24.15 -6.00
CA ASN A 105 -22.08 24.28 -4.98
C ASN A 105 -21.51 24.86 -3.68
N GLU A 106 -22.41 25.34 -2.81
CA GLU A 106 -22.05 25.92 -1.50
C GLU A 106 -21.36 24.92 -0.57
N GLY A 107 -21.69 23.63 -0.67
CA GLY A 107 -21.06 22.57 0.14
C GLY A 107 -19.56 22.40 -0.16
N GLU A 108 -19.14 22.61 -1.40
CA GLU A 108 -17.72 22.62 -1.76
C GLU A 108 -17.00 23.82 -1.16
N SER A 109 -17.63 25.00 -1.15
CA SER A 109 -17.07 26.18 -0.47
C SER A 109 -16.92 25.96 1.04
N GLU A 110 -17.93 25.34 1.67
CA GLU A 110 -17.87 24.96 3.09
C GLU A 110 -16.75 23.96 3.38
N ALA A 111 -16.55 22.95 2.51
CA ALA A 111 -15.47 21.98 2.68
C ALA A 111 -14.08 22.63 2.74
N PHE A 112 -13.83 23.67 1.92
CA PHE A 112 -12.55 24.39 1.91
C PHE A 112 -12.39 25.40 3.04
N SER A 113 -13.47 25.81 3.71
CA SER A 113 -13.40 26.73 4.86
C SER A 113 -12.62 26.18 6.06
N ARG A 114 -12.40 24.86 6.09
CA ARG A 114 -11.62 24.15 7.11
C ARG A 114 -10.12 24.48 7.08
N TRP A 115 -9.61 24.99 5.96
CA TRP A 115 -8.22 25.43 5.82
C TRP A 115 -8.07 26.89 6.24
N THR A 116 -7.99 27.11 7.54
CA THR A 116 -7.70 28.41 8.17
C THR A 116 -6.21 28.77 8.08
N ASP A 117 -5.85 30.00 8.43
CA ASP A 117 -4.44 30.45 8.44
C ASP A 117 -3.56 29.65 9.42
N GLU A 118 -4.16 29.06 10.45
CA GLU A 118 -3.49 28.18 11.43
C GLU A 118 -3.29 26.74 10.92
N PHE A 119 -3.93 26.35 9.82
CA PHE A 119 -3.84 25.00 9.27
C PHE A 119 -2.48 24.81 8.60
N THR A 120 -1.63 23.96 9.19
CA THR A 120 -0.32 23.61 8.62
C THR A 120 -0.22 22.10 8.42
N PRO A 121 0.64 21.59 7.51
CA PRO A 121 0.82 20.15 7.31
C PRO A 121 1.27 19.37 8.56
N GLN A 122 1.78 20.07 9.59
CA GLN A 122 2.23 19.48 10.85
C GLN A 122 1.26 19.72 12.02
N ASN A 123 0.31 20.64 11.87
CA ASN A 123 -0.64 21.00 12.93
C ASN A 123 -1.98 21.42 12.35
N HIS A 124 -2.95 20.52 12.45
CA HIS A 124 -4.31 20.75 11.96
C HIS A 124 -5.29 19.71 12.53
N PRO A 125 -6.59 20.04 12.66
CA PRO A 125 -7.62 19.06 13.00
C PRO A 125 -7.80 18.02 11.87
N PRO A 126 -8.39 16.85 12.17
CA PRO A 126 -8.74 15.90 11.13
C PRO A 126 -9.75 16.49 10.14
N VAL A 127 -9.63 16.09 8.88
CA VAL A 127 -10.57 16.42 7.81
C VAL A 127 -11.08 15.12 7.22
N VAL A 128 -12.36 14.81 7.43
CA VAL A 128 -13.05 13.71 6.74
C VAL A 128 -14.09 14.33 5.80
N GLN A 129 -14.01 13.99 4.52
CA GLN A 129 -14.91 14.50 3.50
C GLN A 129 -15.42 13.37 2.61
N VAL A 130 -16.73 13.17 2.58
CA VAL A 130 -17.39 12.27 1.63
C VAL A 130 -17.52 13.01 0.29
N LEU A 131 -16.97 12.43 -0.77
CA LEU A 131 -16.96 12.98 -2.12
C LEU A 131 -17.98 12.28 -3.03
N LEU A 132 -18.18 10.99 -2.80
CA LEU A 132 -19.26 10.20 -3.40
C LEU A 132 -19.82 9.27 -2.32
N GLU A 133 -21.14 9.21 -2.23
CA GLU A 133 -21.90 8.33 -1.36
C GLU A 133 -22.77 7.39 -2.19
N GLN A 134 -22.59 6.09 -1.99
CA GLN A 134 -23.22 5.03 -2.76
C GLN A 134 -24.75 5.05 -2.73
N SER A 135 -25.35 5.44 -1.62
CA SER A 135 -26.81 5.52 -1.49
C SER A 135 -27.43 6.75 -2.18
N LYS A 136 -26.62 7.74 -2.58
CA LYS A 136 -27.11 9.02 -3.13
C LYS A 136 -26.62 9.27 -4.55
N ASP A 137 -25.32 9.09 -4.79
CA ASP A 137 -24.68 9.48 -6.04
C ASP A 137 -24.82 8.41 -7.12
N LYS A 138 -25.17 8.86 -8.32
CA LYS A 138 -25.37 8.01 -9.50
C LYS A 138 -24.47 8.47 -10.64
N ASP A 139 -24.08 7.50 -11.46
CA ASP A 139 -23.40 7.77 -12.72
C ASP A 139 -24.36 8.30 -13.79
N VAL A 140 -23.81 8.70 -14.94
CA VAL A 140 -24.61 9.24 -16.06
C VAL A 140 -25.58 8.23 -16.69
N THR A 141 -25.51 6.96 -16.29
CA THR A 141 -26.42 5.89 -16.72
C THR A 141 -27.44 5.53 -15.64
N GLY A 142 -27.43 6.21 -14.49
CA GLY A 142 -28.35 6.00 -13.37
C GLY A 142 -27.96 4.90 -12.39
N HIS A 143 -26.78 4.28 -12.53
CA HIS A 143 -26.27 3.28 -11.58
C HIS A 143 -25.57 3.95 -10.39
N THR A 144 -25.61 3.32 -9.22
CA THR A 144 -24.95 3.84 -8.01
C THR A 144 -23.43 3.92 -8.16
N MET A 145 -22.83 4.94 -7.57
CA MET A 145 -21.38 5.10 -7.51
C MET A 145 -20.79 4.39 -6.27
N PRO A 146 -19.53 3.93 -6.30
CA PRO A 146 -18.86 3.48 -5.07
C PRO A 146 -18.60 4.67 -4.15
N ASN A 147 -18.49 4.42 -2.83
CA ASN A 147 -18.10 5.47 -1.89
C ASN A 147 -16.68 5.97 -2.20
N LEU A 148 -16.48 7.29 -2.15
CA LEU A 148 -15.17 7.92 -2.21
C LEU A 148 -15.04 8.89 -1.04
N VAL A 149 -14.09 8.62 -0.14
CA VAL A 149 -13.89 9.39 1.09
C VAL A 149 -12.46 9.91 1.14
N TYR A 150 -12.31 11.22 1.23
CA TYR A 150 -11.04 11.88 1.52
C TYR A 150 -10.84 11.98 3.02
N VAL A 151 -9.66 11.60 3.49
CA VAL A 151 -9.26 11.64 4.90
C VAL A 151 -7.90 12.31 5.01
N SER A 152 -7.84 13.39 5.77
CA SER A 152 -6.59 13.89 6.35
C SER A 152 -6.68 13.73 7.85
N ARG A 153 -5.76 12.97 8.44
CA ARG A 153 -5.77 12.73 9.88
C ARG A 153 -5.42 13.99 10.67
N GLY A 154 -5.88 14.08 11.91
CA GLY A 154 -5.43 15.16 12.79
C GLY A 154 -3.92 15.06 13.03
N LYS A 155 -3.25 16.20 13.08
CA LYS A 155 -1.82 16.30 13.39
C LYS A 155 -1.56 17.39 14.42
N SER A 156 -0.57 17.15 15.25
CA SER A 156 -0.05 18.11 16.21
C SER A 156 1.46 18.00 16.24
N MET A 157 2.16 19.14 16.35
CA MET A 157 3.62 19.17 16.41
C MET A 157 4.20 18.42 17.64
N ASN A 158 3.37 18.20 18.66
CA ASN A 158 3.79 17.58 19.92
C ASN A 158 3.63 16.06 19.95
N LEU A 159 3.04 15.46 18.92
CA LEU A 159 2.71 14.03 18.90
C LEU A 159 3.35 13.33 17.70
N PRO A 160 4.02 12.18 17.91
CA PRO A 160 4.51 11.39 16.79
C PRO A 160 3.32 10.83 16.01
N HIS A 161 3.37 10.98 14.68
CA HIS A 161 2.31 10.53 13.79
C HIS A 161 2.64 9.19 13.10
N ASN A 162 3.81 8.60 13.29
CA ASN A 162 4.14 7.25 12.81
C ASN A 162 3.97 7.07 11.28
N PHE A 163 4.24 8.12 10.50
CA PHE A 163 4.27 8.10 9.02
C PHE A 163 3.11 7.32 8.39
N LYS A 164 3.41 6.36 7.49
CA LYS A 164 2.44 5.55 6.74
C LYS A 164 1.64 4.60 7.64
N ALA A 165 2.27 3.96 8.63
CA ALA A 165 1.59 3.07 9.58
C ALA A 165 0.43 3.79 10.28
N GLY A 166 0.68 5.00 10.79
CA GLY A 166 -0.35 5.78 11.48
C GLY A 166 -1.45 6.26 10.53
N ALA A 167 -1.13 6.59 9.28
CA ALA A 167 -2.13 6.98 8.29
C ALA A 167 -3.07 5.81 7.95
N LEU A 168 -2.50 4.61 7.74
CA LEU A 168 -3.29 3.38 7.53
C LEU A 168 -4.13 3.03 8.75
N ASN A 169 -3.62 3.20 9.97
CA ASN A 169 -4.40 2.97 11.19
C ASN A 169 -5.58 3.94 11.32
N VAL A 170 -5.42 5.20 10.95
CA VAL A 170 -6.54 6.16 10.90
C VAL A 170 -7.58 5.71 9.87
N LEU A 171 -7.17 5.32 8.66
CA LEU A 171 -8.08 4.80 7.64
C LEU A 171 -8.84 3.55 8.12
N LEU A 172 -8.17 2.64 8.85
CA LEU A 172 -8.82 1.45 9.42
C LEU A 172 -9.94 1.81 10.39
N ARG A 173 -9.74 2.83 11.24
CA ARG A 173 -10.75 3.31 12.20
C ARG A 173 -11.88 4.09 11.55
N VAL A 174 -11.56 5.02 10.66
CA VAL A 174 -12.55 5.82 9.93
C VAL A 174 -13.43 4.89 9.10
N SER A 175 -12.83 3.96 8.33
CA SER A 175 -13.61 3.00 7.54
C SER A 175 -14.43 2.03 8.40
N ALA A 176 -13.97 1.65 9.61
CA ALA A 176 -14.77 0.83 10.53
C ALA A 176 -16.05 1.55 10.99
N THR A 177 -15.99 2.87 11.13
CA THR A 177 -17.14 3.70 11.53
C THR A 177 -18.11 3.90 10.38
N MET A 178 -17.60 4.10 9.16
CA MET A 178 -18.42 4.51 8.02
C MET A 178 -18.98 3.33 7.22
N THR A 179 -18.16 2.32 6.87
CA THR A 179 -18.59 1.23 5.97
C THR A 179 -18.28 -0.18 6.49
N ASN A 180 -17.40 -0.29 7.48
CA ASN A 180 -17.04 -1.52 8.19
C ASN A 180 -16.73 -2.74 7.30
N ALA A 181 -16.12 -2.52 6.13
CA ALA A 181 -15.89 -3.58 5.15
C ALA A 181 -15.00 -4.71 5.73
N PRO A 182 -15.35 -6.00 5.54
CA PRO A 182 -14.61 -7.12 6.12
C PRO A 182 -13.27 -7.41 5.42
N VAL A 183 -13.07 -6.89 4.21
CA VAL A 183 -11.84 -7.03 3.42
C VAL A 183 -11.27 -5.66 3.14
N ILE A 184 -9.96 -5.50 3.34
CA ILE A 184 -9.25 -4.24 3.19
C ILE A 184 -8.11 -4.42 2.19
N LEU A 185 -8.13 -3.64 1.11
CA LEU A 185 -7.00 -3.50 0.20
C LEU A 185 -6.12 -2.33 0.67
N THR A 186 -4.85 -2.59 0.93
CA THR A 186 -3.83 -1.53 1.05
C THR A 186 -3.16 -1.31 -0.28
N LEU A 187 -3.11 -0.07 -0.75
CA LEU A 187 -2.54 0.28 -2.05
C LEU A 187 -1.83 1.63 -1.98
N ASP A 188 -0.61 1.67 -2.48
CA ASP A 188 0.18 2.90 -2.60
C ASP A 188 -0.28 3.77 -3.77
N THR A 189 -0.06 5.07 -3.64
CA THR A 189 -0.57 6.08 -4.60
C THR A 189 0.03 5.95 -6.01
N ASP A 190 1.18 5.31 -6.13
CA ASP A 190 1.93 5.06 -7.36
C ASP A 190 1.73 3.63 -7.92
N MET A 191 0.85 2.83 -7.30
CA MET A 191 0.51 1.47 -7.70
C MET A 191 -0.97 1.40 -8.10
N TYR A 192 -1.27 1.47 -9.39
CA TYR A 192 -2.65 1.38 -9.88
C TYR A 192 -3.08 -0.08 -10.09
N SER A 193 -4.39 -0.32 -10.13
CA SER A 193 -4.89 -1.65 -10.46
C SER A 193 -4.94 -1.88 -11.97
N ASN A 194 -4.24 -2.92 -12.40
CA ASN A 194 -4.07 -3.30 -13.80
C ASN A 194 -5.04 -4.43 -14.23
N ASP A 195 -5.58 -5.22 -13.31
CA ASP A 195 -6.63 -6.21 -13.58
C ASP A 195 -7.90 -5.88 -12.78
N PRO A 196 -9.01 -5.52 -13.45
CA PRO A 196 -10.23 -5.13 -12.75
C PRO A 196 -10.96 -6.30 -12.06
N ARG A 197 -10.57 -7.55 -12.35
CA ARG A 197 -11.14 -8.74 -11.70
C ARG A 197 -10.37 -9.19 -10.46
N THR A 198 -9.36 -8.42 -10.04
CA THR A 198 -8.55 -8.73 -8.86
C THR A 198 -9.40 -8.99 -7.60
N PRO A 199 -10.44 -8.19 -7.27
CA PRO A 199 -11.27 -8.48 -6.10
C PRO A 199 -11.99 -9.83 -6.17
N VAL A 200 -12.50 -10.21 -7.35
CA VAL A 200 -13.17 -11.51 -7.54
C VAL A 200 -12.18 -12.66 -7.31
N ARG A 201 -10.95 -12.53 -7.80
CA ARG A 201 -9.88 -13.52 -7.56
C ARG A 201 -9.57 -13.67 -6.07
N VAL A 202 -9.51 -12.56 -5.35
CA VAL A 202 -9.28 -12.56 -3.89
C VAL A 202 -10.40 -13.25 -3.15
N LEU A 203 -11.65 -13.03 -3.55
CA LEU A 203 -12.80 -13.68 -2.93
C LEU A 203 -12.77 -15.21 -3.09
N CYS A 204 -12.20 -15.73 -4.18
CA CYS A 204 -11.99 -17.18 -4.31
C CYS A 204 -11.13 -17.76 -3.18
N TYR A 205 -10.17 -17.01 -2.64
CA TYR A 205 -9.37 -17.45 -1.48
C TYR A 205 -10.10 -17.19 -0.16
N LEU A 206 -10.76 -16.04 -0.02
CA LEU A 206 -11.33 -15.65 1.27
C LEU A 206 -12.64 -16.38 1.60
N LEU A 207 -13.41 -16.78 0.59
CA LEU A 207 -14.73 -17.40 0.74
C LEU A 207 -14.72 -18.93 0.56
N ASP A 208 -13.61 -19.53 0.13
CA ASP A 208 -13.50 -20.98 0.00
C ASP A 208 -13.48 -21.65 1.39
N PRO A 209 -14.48 -22.50 1.74
CA PRO A 209 -14.53 -23.18 3.02
C PRO A 209 -13.35 -24.15 3.26
N ALA A 210 -12.65 -24.58 2.20
CA ALA A 210 -11.47 -25.43 2.32
C ALA A 210 -10.21 -24.65 2.71
N MET A 211 -10.23 -23.32 2.65
CA MET A 211 -9.09 -22.49 3.03
C MET A 211 -8.90 -22.45 4.54
N ASP A 212 -7.64 -22.31 4.96
CA ASP A 212 -7.30 -22.20 6.37
C ASP A 212 -8.03 -20.98 6.99
N PRO A 213 -8.80 -21.14 8.07
CA PRO A 213 -9.49 -20.01 8.72
C PRO A 213 -8.51 -18.95 9.23
N LYS A 214 -7.23 -19.31 9.44
CA LYS A 214 -6.14 -18.41 9.81
C LYS A 214 -5.56 -17.65 8.62
N LEU A 215 -6.09 -17.78 7.40
CA LEU A 215 -5.71 -16.94 6.27
C LEU A 215 -6.07 -15.48 6.58
N GLY A 216 -5.05 -14.69 6.91
CA GLY A 216 -5.19 -13.30 7.30
C GLY A 216 -5.12 -12.34 6.12
N TYR A 217 -4.22 -12.60 5.16
CA TYR A 217 -4.04 -11.71 4.01
C TYR A 217 -3.51 -12.39 2.76
N ILE A 218 -3.72 -11.75 1.60
CA ILE A 218 -3.28 -12.21 0.29
C ILE A 218 -2.43 -11.11 -0.33
N GLN A 219 -1.16 -11.41 -0.57
CA GLN A 219 -0.17 -10.50 -1.15
C GLN A 219 -0.05 -10.75 -2.65
N PHE A 220 -0.13 -9.68 -3.44
CA PHE A 220 0.21 -9.72 -4.87
C PHE A 220 1.66 -9.24 -5.11
N PRO A 221 2.32 -9.67 -6.19
CA PRO A 221 3.63 -9.14 -6.53
C PRO A 221 3.57 -7.63 -6.80
N GLN A 222 4.59 -6.90 -6.36
CA GLN A 222 4.84 -5.55 -6.87
C GLN A 222 5.53 -5.65 -8.22
N ILE A 223 4.92 -5.06 -9.24
CA ILE A 223 5.43 -5.08 -10.60
C ILE A 223 5.47 -3.65 -11.11
N PHE A 224 6.64 -3.25 -11.60
CA PHE A 224 6.88 -1.89 -12.08
C PHE A 224 6.88 -1.85 -13.61
N HIS A 225 6.29 -0.79 -14.17
CA HIS A 225 6.31 -0.54 -15.61
C HIS A 225 7.32 0.56 -15.97
N GLY A 226 7.64 0.68 -17.26
CA GLY A 226 8.57 1.72 -17.74
C GLY A 226 10.03 1.48 -17.39
N ILE A 227 10.39 0.26 -17.00
CA ILE A 227 11.78 -0.16 -16.81
C ILE A 227 12.40 -0.40 -18.19
N ASN A 228 13.61 0.13 -18.40
CA ASN A 228 14.33 -0.04 -19.65
C ASN A 228 14.83 -1.48 -19.83
N GLU A 229 15.17 -1.85 -21.06
CA GLU A 229 15.59 -3.22 -21.40
C GLU A 229 16.85 -3.67 -20.63
N ASN A 230 17.78 -2.75 -20.37
CA ASN A 230 19.05 -3.04 -19.71
C ASN A 230 18.93 -3.20 -18.19
N ASP A 231 17.89 -2.61 -17.58
CA ASP A 231 17.63 -2.52 -16.15
C ASP A 231 18.89 -2.35 -15.27
N ILE A 232 19.75 -1.40 -15.63
CA ILE A 232 21.08 -1.23 -14.98
C ILE A 232 21.00 -0.90 -13.48
N TYR A 233 19.83 -0.49 -12.98
CA TYR A 233 19.60 -0.22 -11.57
C TYR A 233 18.93 -1.38 -10.83
N GLY A 234 18.56 -2.46 -11.52
CA GLY A 234 17.83 -3.59 -10.93
C GLY A 234 16.44 -3.19 -10.42
N GLY A 235 15.79 -2.22 -11.07
CA GLY A 235 14.53 -1.62 -10.62
C GLY A 235 13.34 -2.58 -10.65
N GLN A 236 13.45 -3.74 -11.31
CA GLN A 236 12.39 -4.73 -11.28
C GLN A 236 12.22 -5.40 -9.92
N LEU A 237 13.29 -5.46 -9.10
CA LEU A 237 13.28 -6.06 -7.76
C LEU A 237 12.56 -7.42 -7.73
N LYS A 238 12.87 -8.27 -8.72
CA LYS A 238 12.22 -9.56 -8.93
C LYS A 238 12.44 -10.52 -7.78
N LEU A 239 13.62 -10.45 -7.16
CA LEU A 239 13.96 -11.33 -6.05
C LEU A 239 12.99 -11.08 -4.89
N GLU A 240 12.90 -9.82 -4.49
CA GLU A 240 12.14 -9.35 -3.33
C GLU A 240 10.63 -9.47 -3.51
N PHE A 241 10.11 -9.20 -4.71
CA PHE A 241 8.66 -9.10 -4.94
C PHE A 241 8.02 -10.27 -5.68
N GLN A 242 8.81 -11.18 -6.27
CA GLN A 242 8.28 -12.31 -7.05
C GLN A 242 8.87 -13.66 -6.65
N ILE A 243 10.18 -13.75 -6.48
CA ILE A 243 10.86 -15.03 -6.25
C ILE A 243 10.75 -15.46 -4.78
N GLU A 244 11.20 -14.62 -3.85
CA GLU A 244 11.20 -14.97 -2.43
C GLU A 244 9.79 -15.15 -1.84
N PRO A 245 8.80 -14.28 -2.15
CA PRO A 245 7.43 -14.49 -1.70
C PRO A 245 6.84 -15.83 -2.15
N SER A 246 7.17 -16.27 -3.37
CA SER A 246 6.74 -17.59 -3.88
C SER A 246 7.34 -18.74 -3.08
N GLY A 247 8.59 -18.60 -2.65
CA GLY A 247 9.25 -19.60 -1.78
C GLY A 247 8.64 -19.67 -0.39
N MET A 248 8.30 -18.52 0.20
CA MET A 248 7.65 -18.43 1.51
C MET A 248 6.19 -18.92 1.51
N ASP A 249 5.53 -18.92 0.34
CA ASP A 249 4.14 -19.36 0.21
C ASP A 249 3.92 -20.82 0.59
N GLY A 250 4.95 -21.67 0.40
CA GLY A 250 4.94 -23.07 0.84
C GLY A 250 5.03 -23.27 2.36
N LEU A 251 5.21 -22.20 3.14
CA LEU A 251 5.32 -22.24 4.60
C LEU A 251 4.02 -21.73 5.26
N VAL A 252 4.06 -20.50 5.79
CA VAL A 252 2.89 -19.81 6.37
C VAL A 252 2.43 -18.63 5.49
N GLY A 253 3.06 -18.43 4.34
CA GLY A 253 2.80 -17.33 3.42
C GLY A 253 3.85 -16.23 3.42
N PRO A 254 3.85 -15.35 2.39
CA PRO A 254 4.80 -14.25 2.25
C PRO A 254 4.55 -13.12 3.26
N SER A 255 5.56 -12.28 3.48
CA SER A 255 5.42 -11.02 4.21
C SER A 255 4.52 -10.01 3.45
N TYR A 256 4.00 -9.03 4.18
CA TYR A 256 3.35 -7.86 3.61
C TYR A 256 4.43 -6.85 3.21
N VAL A 257 4.37 -6.38 1.97
CA VAL A 257 5.39 -5.48 1.38
C VAL A 257 4.86 -4.06 1.11
N GLY A 258 3.79 -3.65 1.80
CA GLY A 258 3.35 -2.25 1.82
C GLY A 258 2.26 -1.87 0.82
N THR A 259 1.98 -2.69 -0.20
CA THR A 259 0.99 -2.39 -1.25
C THR A 259 0.44 -3.67 -1.89
N GLY A 260 -0.68 -3.58 -2.62
CA GLY A 260 -1.25 -4.70 -3.37
C GLY A 260 -1.64 -5.89 -2.49
N CYS A 261 -2.09 -5.63 -1.26
CA CYS A 261 -2.38 -6.66 -0.27
C CYS A 261 -3.82 -6.56 0.24
N PHE A 262 -4.54 -7.68 0.22
CA PHE A 262 -5.89 -7.80 0.73
C PHE A 262 -5.90 -8.48 2.09
N PHE A 263 -6.32 -7.77 3.12
CA PHE A 263 -6.43 -8.26 4.49
C PHE A 263 -7.88 -8.59 4.84
N ARG A 264 -8.09 -9.66 5.62
CA ARG A 264 -9.30 -9.77 6.44
C ARG A 264 -9.21 -8.72 7.54
N ARG A 265 -10.23 -7.89 7.73
CA ARG A 265 -10.23 -6.80 8.72
C ARG A 265 -9.86 -7.29 10.13
N GLY A 266 -10.29 -8.50 10.51
CA GLY A 266 -10.02 -9.09 11.83
C GLY A 266 -8.53 -9.17 12.21
N VAL A 267 -7.62 -9.29 11.23
CA VAL A 267 -6.17 -9.39 11.50
C VAL A 267 -5.61 -8.19 12.25
N PHE A 268 -6.24 -7.02 12.12
CA PHE A 268 -5.79 -5.80 12.77
C PHE A 268 -6.19 -5.72 14.25
N PHE A 269 -6.99 -6.66 14.77
CA PHE A 269 -7.54 -6.57 16.13
C PHE A 269 -7.01 -7.64 17.10
N GLY A 270 -6.16 -8.56 16.67
CA GLY A 270 -5.62 -9.60 17.56
C GLY A 270 -5.08 -10.82 16.83
N GLY A 271 -4.82 -11.89 17.58
CA GLY A 271 -4.60 -13.22 16.99
C GLY A 271 -5.89 -13.84 16.42
N PRO A 272 -5.81 -14.93 15.63
CA PRO A 272 -6.98 -15.59 15.04
C PRO A 272 -8.04 -16.06 16.05
N SER A 273 -7.63 -16.35 17.29
CA SER A 273 -8.53 -16.75 18.39
C SER A 273 -9.06 -15.58 19.21
N GLU A 274 -8.53 -14.37 18.99
CA GLU A 274 -8.87 -13.15 19.73
C GLU A 274 -9.73 -12.18 18.90
N THR A 275 -10.00 -12.51 17.63
CA THR A 275 -10.81 -11.65 16.77
C THR A 275 -12.23 -11.61 17.31
N PRO A 276 -12.73 -10.44 17.75
CA PRO A 276 -14.14 -10.31 18.07
C PRO A 276 -14.95 -10.71 16.85
N GLU A 277 -16.08 -11.38 17.04
CA GLU A 277 -17.14 -11.33 16.04
C GLU A 277 -17.41 -9.85 15.79
N LEU A 278 -17.11 -9.36 14.58
CA LEU A 278 -17.38 -7.98 14.23
C LEU A 278 -18.91 -7.81 14.32
N ASN A 279 -19.40 -7.26 15.42
CA ASN A 279 -20.80 -6.87 15.55
C ASN A 279 -21.11 -5.89 14.42
N GLN A 280 -21.87 -6.34 13.42
CA GLN A 280 -22.14 -5.61 12.18
C GLN A 280 -23.18 -4.49 12.37
N ASP A 281 -23.79 -4.33 13.55
CA ASP A 281 -25.22 -4.01 13.56
C ASP A 281 -25.68 -2.65 14.09
N HIS A 282 -24.81 -1.70 14.47
CA HIS A 282 -25.33 -0.45 15.07
C HIS A 282 -25.03 0.88 14.35
N LEU A 283 -24.04 0.98 13.46
CA LEU A 283 -23.76 2.24 12.72
C LEU A 283 -23.68 2.08 11.20
N VAL A 284 -23.69 0.85 10.67
CA VAL A 284 -23.51 0.58 9.23
C VAL A 284 -24.77 0.91 8.40
N ASN A 285 -25.93 1.02 9.04
CA ASN A 285 -27.21 1.30 8.35
C ASN A 285 -27.49 2.80 8.15
N GLU A 286 -26.71 3.69 8.76
CA GLU A 286 -26.87 5.13 8.59
C GLU A 286 -26.06 5.63 7.38
N SER A 287 -26.52 6.71 6.76
CA SER A 287 -25.78 7.41 5.70
C SER A 287 -24.38 7.78 6.21
N ILE A 288 -23.34 7.51 5.42
CA ILE A 288 -21.95 7.84 5.80
C ILE A 288 -21.70 9.35 5.88
N ASN A 289 -22.63 10.13 5.34
CA ASN A 289 -22.65 11.58 5.38
C ASN A 289 -23.61 12.14 6.48
N SER A 290 -24.15 11.28 7.35
CA SER A 290 -24.91 11.72 8.52
C SER A 290 -24.01 12.47 9.51
N LYS A 291 -24.60 13.36 10.31
CA LYS A 291 -23.84 14.17 11.27
C LYS A 291 -23.21 13.30 12.35
N GLU A 292 -23.91 12.26 12.77
CA GLU A 292 -23.53 11.30 13.78
C GLU A 292 -22.31 10.49 13.32
N VAL A 293 -22.39 9.85 12.14
CA VAL A 293 -21.27 9.07 11.56
C VAL A 293 -20.05 9.96 11.29
N LEU A 294 -20.25 11.17 10.75
CA LEU A 294 -19.14 12.11 10.50
C LEU A 294 -18.49 12.58 11.80
N ALA A 295 -19.24 12.82 12.87
CA ALA A 295 -18.69 13.23 14.16
C ALA A 295 -17.80 12.13 14.74
N VAL A 296 -18.24 10.86 14.68
CA VAL A 296 -17.42 9.72 15.12
C VAL A 296 -16.20 9.54 14.22
N ALA A 297 -16.35 9.68 12.90
CA ALA A 297 -15.23 9.59 11.95
C ALA A 297 -14.14 10.65 12.22
N HIS A 298 -14.52 11.89 12.52
CA HIS A 298 -13.58 12.94 12.91
C HIS A 298 -12.93 12.62 14.26
N HIS A 299 -13.70 12.13 15.24
CA HIS A 299 -13.15 11.76 16.55
C HIS A 299 -12.09 10.66 16.45
N VAL A 300 -12.35 9.59 15.68
CA VAL A 300 -11.39 8.48 15.54
C VAL A 300 -10.19 8.83 14.65
N ALA A 301 -10.28 9.91 13.87
CA ALA A 301 -9.19 10.45 13.05
C ALA A 301 -8.30 11.46 13.80
N ASP A 302 -8.65 11.83 15.03
CA ASP A 302 -7.89 12.78 15.83
C ASP A 302 -6.51 12.23 16.25
N CYS A 303 -5.52 13.14 16.35
CA CYS A 303 -4.15 12.79 16.72
C CYS A 303 -4.02 12.22 18.15
N ASN A 304 -4.93 12.57 19.06
CA ASN A 304 -4.92 12.08 20.43
C ASN A 304 -5.66 10.75 20.60
N PHE A 305 -6.38 10.27 19.58
CA PHE A 305 -7.23 9.08 19.69
C PHE A 305 -6.43 7.85 20.15
N GLU A 306 -5.18 7.71 19.68
CA GLU A 306 -4.35 6.56 19.98
C GLU A 306 -3.72 6.61 21.39
N LYS A 307 -3.81 7.76 22.07
CA LYS A 307 -3.23 7.96 23.40
C LYS A 307 -3.89 7.01 24.41
N LYS A 308 -3.07 6.19 25.08
CA LYS A 308 -3.51 5.14 26.01
C LYS A 308 -4.34 4.01 25.37
N THR A 309 -4.26 3.85 24.06
CA THR A 309 -4.86 2.70 23.36
C THR A 309 -3.77 1.68 22.97
N LYS A 310 -4.22 0.56 22.40
CA LYS A 310 -3.35 -0.50 21.87
C LYS A 310 -3.02 -0.34 20.38
N TRP A 311 -3.45 0.75 19.74
CA TRP A 311 -3.16 1.00 18.33
C TRP A 311 -1.66 1.20 18.09
N GLY A 312 -1.14 0.58 17.03
CA GLY A 312 0.28 0.60 16.71
C GLY A 312 1.13 -0.40 17.49
N THR A 313 0.72 -0.76 18.71
CA THR A 313 1.48 -1.67 19.59
C THR A 313 0.95 -3.10 19.55
N GLU A 314 -0.35 -3.32 19.81
CA GLU A 314 -0.99 -4.65 19.80
C GLU A 314 -2.12 -4.80 18.75
N MET A 315 -2.62 -3.68 18.22
CA MET A 315 -3.62 -3.61 17.13
C MET A 315 -3.14 -2.73 15.97
N GLY A 316 -3.78 -2.87 14.80
CA GLY A 316 -3.46 -2.14 13.58
C GLY A 316 -2.12 -2.55 12.95
N LEU A 317 -1.65 -1.71 12.05
CA LEU A 317 -0.27 -1.71 11.54
C LEU A 317 0.67 -1.33 12.68
N ARG A 318 1.81 -2.02 12.77
CA ARG A 318 2.77 -1.93 13.87
C ARG A 318 3.66 -0.71 13.75
N TYR A 319 3.86 0.00 14.86
CA TYR A 319 4.82 1.10 14.97
C TYR A 319 6.18 0.59 15.45
N GLY A 320 7.22 1.40 15.22
CA GLY A 320 8.56 1.16 15.77
C GLY A 320 9.59 0.61 14.78
N SER A 321 9.28 0.62 13.48
CA SER A 321 10.26 0.38 12.42
C SER A 321 9.93 1.21 11.18
N LEU A 322 10.95 1.58 10.40
CA LEU A 322 10.79 2.19 9.07
C LEU A 322 10.27 1.23 7.99
N VAL A 323 10.19 -0.07 8.30
CA VAL A 323 9.55 -1.10 7.47
C VAL A 323 8.35 -1.66 8.22
N GLU A 324 7.35 -0.80 8.46
CA GLU A 324 6.15 -1.17 9.23
C GLU A 324 5.38 -2.33 8.59
N ASP A 325 5.48 -2.47 7.27
CA ASP A 325 4.82 -3.49 6.47
C ASP A 325 5.37 -4.89 6.80
N PHE A 326 6.69 -5.04 6.67
CA PHE A 326 7.43 -6.24 7.04
C PHE A 326 7.25 -6.54 8.54
N TYR A 327 7.39 -5.53 9.39
CA TYR A 327 7.25 -5.72 10.83
C TYR A 327 5.82 -6.13 11.25
N THR A 328 4.80 -5.57 10.59
CA THR A 328 3.40 -5.93 10.84
C THR A 328 3.13 -7.38 10.45
N SER A 329 3.47 -7.77 9.23
CA SER A 329 3.24 -9.14 8.75
C SER A 329 3.98 -10.18 9.59
N TYR A 330 5.23 -9.90 9.94
CA TYR A 330 6.00 -10.73 10.85
C TYR A 330 5.28 -10.96 12.19
N LEU A 331 4.79 -9.90 12.83
CA LEU A 331 4.09 -10.02 14.10
C LEU A 331 2.71 -10.67 13.95
N LEU A 332 2.01 -10.47 12.84
CA LEU A 332 0.76 -11.18 12.55
C LEU A 332 1.00 -12.69 12.44
N GLN A 333 2.03 -13.10 11.70
CA GLN A 333 2.37 -14.51 11.58
C GLN A 333 2.85 -15.08 12.92
N CYS A 334 3.55 -14.31 13.76
CA CYS A 334 3.90 -14.72 15.15
C CYS A 334 2.67 -14.98 16.01
N LYS A 335 1.55 -14.31 15.73
CA LYS A 335 0.24 -14.56 16.36
C LYS A 335 -0.52 -15.73 15.73
N GLY A 336 0.03 -16.38 14.72
CA GLY A 336 -0.54 -17.55 14.05
C GLY A 336 -1.39 -17.24 12.82
N TRP A 337 -1.44 -16.00 12.34
CA TRP A 337 -2.03 -15.70 11.04
C TRP A 337 -1.18 -16.28 9.91
N LYS A 338 -1.82 -16.61 8.80
CA LYS A 338 -1.18 -17.06 7.56
C LYS A 338 -1.45 -16.09 6.42
N SER A 339 -0.68 -16.19 5.35
CA SER A 339 -0.89 -15.44 4.13
C SER A 339 -0.75 -16.31 2.89
N ILE A 340 -1.15 -15.76 1.75
CA ILE A 340 -1.00 -16.39 0.44
C ILE A 340 -0.34 -15.41 -0.53
N PHE A 341 0.53 -15.92 -1.39
CA PHE A 341 1.07 -15.20 -2.53
C PHE A 341 0.24 -15.46 -3.79
N CYS A 342 -0.46 -14.44 -4.30
CA CYS A 342 -1.25 -14.55 -5.52
C CYS A 342 -0.52 -13.88 -6.69
N ASN A 343 0.05 -14.69 -7.58
CA ASN A 343 0.79 -14.22 -8.77
C ASN A 343 0.04 -14.57 -10.08
N PRO A 344 -0.99 -13.81 -10.47
CA PRO A 344 -1.71 -14.04 -11.72
C PRO A 344 -0.86 -13.71 -12.96
N LYS A 345 -1.15 -14.38 -14.09
CA LYS A 345 -0.46 -14.16 -15.37
C LYS A 345 -0.49 -12.70 -15.84
N ARG A 346 -1.62 -12.00 -15.66
CA ARG A 346 -1.70 -10.54 -15.81
C ARG A 346 -1.39 -9.94 -14.44
N PRO A 347 -0.38 -9.06 -14.31
CA PRO A 347 -0.13 -8.33 -13.07
C PRO A 347 -1.41 -7.67 -12.55
N ALA A 348 -1.79 -7.93 -11.30
CA ALA A 348 -2.97 -7.33 -10.70
C ALA A 348 -2.78 -5.82 -10.43
N PHE A 349 -1.55 -5.45 -10.08
CA PHE A 349 -1.13 -4.10 -9.77
C PHE A 349 0.12 -3.77 -10.58
N LEU A 350 0.20 -2.53 -11.03
CA LEU A 350 1.36 -1.99 -11.71
C LEU A 350 1.70 -0.62 -11.11
N GLY A 351 2.98 -0.34 -10.92
CA GLY A 351 3.39 0.99 -10.47
C GLY A 351 4.67 1.51 -11.06
N ASN A 352 5.09 2.65 -10.53
CA ASN A 352 6.24 3.38 -11.00
C ASN A 352 7.48 3.01 -10.18
N SER A 353 8.54 2.57 -10.84
CA SER A 353 9.85 2.43 -10.20
C SER A 353 10.53 3.81 -10.08
N PRO A 354 11.35 4.04 -9.04
CA PRO A 354 12.26 5.17 -9.05
C PRO A 354 13.14 5.18 -10.31
N ILE A 355 13.28 6.34 -10.96
CA ILE A 355 13.95 6.48 -12.26
C ILE A 355 15.42 6.93 -12.17
N ASN A 356 15.91 7.21 -10.96
CA ASN A 356 17.28 7.67 -10.73
C ASN A 356 17.93 6.94 -9.55
N LEU A 357 19.24 6.79 -9.63
CA LEU A 357 20.04 6.04 -8.65
C LEU A 357 19.91 6.61 -7.23
N HIS A 358 19.88 7.94 -7.07
CA HIS A 358 19.76 8.57 -5.74
C HIS A 358 18.49 8.15 -5.00
N SER A 359 17.35 8.10 -5.70
CA SER A 359 16.08 7.69 -5.12
C SER A 359 16.07 6.22 -4.73
N ILE A 360 16.68 5.36 -5.56
CA ILE A 360 16.84 3.92 -5.28
C ILE A 360 17.71 3.72 -4.03
N LEU A 361 18.86 4.39 -3.95
CA LEU A 361 19.76 4.29 -2.80
C LEU A 361 19.10 4.77 -1.50
N ASN A 362 18.33 5.87 -1.54
CA ASN A 362 17.58 6.33 -0.37
C ASN A 362 16.51 5.32 0.06
N GLN A 363 15.85 4.66 -0.89
CA GLN A 363 14.88 3.61 -0.60
C GLN A 363 15.55 2.40 0.06
N ILE A 364 16.63 1.89 -0.53
CA ILE A 364 17.41 0.78 0.05
C ILE A 364 17.94 1.14 1.43
N MET A 365 18.44 2.37 1.62
CA MET A 365 18.90 2.83 2.93
C MET A 365 17.79 2.78 3.99
N ARG A 366 16.58 3.26 3.68
CA ARG A 366 15.44 3.15 4.61
C ARG A 366 15.11 1.69 4.93
N TRP A 367 15.10 0.81 3.93
CA TRP A 367 14.87 -0.61 4.15
C TRP A 367 15.94 -1.20 5.05
N CYS A 368 17.21 -0.92 4.80
CA CYS A 368 18.30 -1.39 5.62
C CYS A 368 18.17 -0.95 7.09
N VAL A 369 17.89 0.33 7.33
CA VAL A 369 17.69 0.85 8.69
C VAL A 369 16.49 0.16 9.35
N GLY A 370 15.34 0.10 8.66
CA GLY A 370 14.14 -0.52 9.20
C GLY A 370 14.30 -2.01 9.50
N LEU A 371 14.93 -2.76 8.61
CA LEU A 371 15.20 -4.19 8.79
C LEU A 371 16.11 -4.44 9.99
N LEU A 372 17.13 -3.60 10.20
CA LEU A 372 17.98 -3.68 11.39
C LEU A 372 17.25 -3.29 12.67
N GLU A 373 16.32 -2.33 12.63
CA GLU A 373 15.42 -2.04 13.76
C GLU A 373 14.62 -3.31 14.14
N VAL A 374 14.08 -4.04 13.16
CA VAL A 374 13.38 -5.32 13.42
C VAL A 374 14.35 -6.40 13.91
N ALA A 375 15.55 -6.49 13.35
CA ALA A 375 16.56 -7.47 13.72
C ALA A 375 16.95 -7.36 15.21
N PHE A 376 17.09 -6.14 15.72
CA PHE A 376 17.56 -5.86 17.08
C PHE A 376 16.44 -5.45 18.06
N CYS A 377 15.18 -5.45 17.65
CA CYS A 377 14.08 -5.19 18.58
C CYS A 377 13.81 -6.38 19.53
N ARG A 378 12.97 -6.13 20.55
CA ARG A 378 12.50 -7.15 21.50
C ARG A 378 11.89 -8.39 20.82
N TYR A 379 11.28 -8.20 19.65
CA TYR A 379 10.63 -9.26 18.88
C TYR A 379 11.53 -9.79 17.76
N SER A 380 12.87 -9.78 17.92
CA SER A 380 13.81 -10.24 16.89
C SER A 380 13.43 -11.60 16.27
N PRO A 381 13.50 -11.74 14.92
CA PRO A 381 13.16 -12.99 14.23
C PRO A 381 13.93 -14.23 14.70
N ILE A 382 15.22 -14.08 15.07
CA ILE A 382 16.07 -15.22 15.47
C ILE A 382 15.70 -15.76 16.86
N THR A 383 15.19 -14.90 17.76
CA THR A 383 14.88 -15.29 19.14
C THR A 383 13.38 -15.49 19.34
N PHE A 384 12.57 -14.46 19.08
CA PHE A 384 11.12 -14.48 19.24
C PHE A 384 10.45 -15.20 18.06
N GLY A 385 10.85 -14.89 16.82
CA GLY A 385 10.21 -15.41 15.61
C GLY A 385 10.35 -16.92 15.44
N VAL A 386 11.58 -17.45 15.59
CA VAL A 386 11.88 -18.89 15.56
C VAL A 386 11.05 -19.67 16.59
N LYS A 387 10.79 -19.08 17.75
CA LYS A 387 9.94 -19.68 18.79
C LYS A 387 8.44 -19.57 18.49
N SER A 388 8.01 -18.54 17.77
CA SER A 388 6.58 -18.21 17.62
C SER A 388 5.94 -18.77 16.34
N ILE A 389 6.62 -18.71 15.18
CA ILE A 389 6.00 -19.05 13.87
C ILE A 389 6.35 -20.46 13.40
N ASN A 390 7.60 -20.87 13.62
CA ASN A 390 8.29 -22.14 13.38
C ASN A 390 9.73 -21.80 12.98
N PRO A 391 10.71 -22.71 13.14
CA PRO A 391 12.12 -22.37 12.89
C PRO A 391 12.41 -21.92 11.47
N LEU A 392 11.86 -22.58 10.46
CA LEU A 392 12.15 -22.28 9.06
C LEU A 392 11.61 -20.91 8.65
N THR A 393 10.36 -20.59 9.00
CA THR A 393 9.78 -19.27 8.73
C THR A 393 10.48 -18.18 9.55
N GLY A 394 10.79 -18.44 10.82
CA GLY A 394 11.56 -17.51 11.64
C GLY A 394 12.92 -17.18 11.01
N LEU A 395 13.58 -18.18 10.41
CA LEU A 395 14.81 -17.99 9.65
C LEU A 395 14.60 -17.21 8.34
N CYS A 396 13.47 -17.37 7.64
CA CYS A 396 13.15 -16.51 6.48
C CYS A 396 13.03 -15.04 6.90
N TYR A 397 12.31 -14.71 7.97
CA TYR A 397 12.27 -13.34 8.48
C TYR A 397 13.63 -12.86 8.97
N ALA A 398 14.43 -13.73 9.59
CA ALA A 398 15.78 -13.39 10.00
C ALA A 398 16.67 -13.08 8.78
N HIS A 399 16.56 -13.84 7.69
CA HIS A 399 17.30 -13.58 6.45
C HIS A 399 17.07 -12.14 5.96
N PHE A 400 15.81 -11.71 5.90
CA PHE A 400 15.47 -10.33 5.53
C PHE A 400 15.95 -9.31 6.55
N ALA A 401 15.65 -9.50 7.83
CA ALA A 401 15.99 -8.54 8.88
C ALA A 401 17.51 -8.30 9.00
N PHE A 402 18.31 -9.34 8.77
CA PHE A 402 19.78 -9.29 8.85
C PHE A 402 20.46 -9.08 7.49
N TRP A 403 19.71 -8.97 6.39
CA TRP A 403 20.25 -8.71 5.06
C TRP A 403 21.25 -7.53 5.02
N PRO A 404 21.00 -6.39 5.71
CA PRO A 404 21.93 -5.26 5.66
C PRO A 404 23.32 -5.56 6.24
N ILE A 405 23.45 -6.55 7.13
CA ILE A 405 24.72 -6.93 7.75
C ILE A 405 25.68 -7.54 6.71
N TRP A 406 25.17 -8.10 5.62
CA TRP A 406 26.00 -8.65 4.53
C TRP A 406 26.94 -7.61 3.92
N SER A 407 26.63 -6.32 4.02
CA SER A 407 27.52 -5.25 3.60
C SER A 407 28.91 -5.36 4.23
N ILE A 408 29.03 -5.79 5.50
CA ILE A 408 30.30 -5.90 6.22
C ILE A 408 31.22 -6.98 5.62
N PRO A 409 30.84 -8.28 5.59
CA PRO A 409 31.70 -9.31 5.01
C PRO A 409 31.91 -9.11 3.51
N ILE A 410 30.93 -8.57 2.77
CA ILE A 410 31.10 -8.26 1.34
C ILE A 410 32.15 -7.17 1.16
N THR A 411 32.11 -6.09 1.93
CA THR A 411 33.14 -5.04 1.87
C THR A 411 34.51 -5.60 2.23
N ILE A 412 34.64 -6.38 3.29
CA ILE A 412 35.92 -7.03 3.66
C ILE A 412 36.42 -7.89 2.50
N TYR A 413 35.58 -8.79 1.99
CA TYR A 413 35.92 -9.68 0.88
C TYR A 413 36.31 -8.91 -0.38
N ALA A 414 35.65 -7.79 -0.65
CA ALA A 414 35.92 -6.94 -1.81
C ALA A 414 37.22 -6.14 -1.73
N PHE A 415 37.86 -6.00 -0.55
CA PHE A 415 39.13 -5.29 -0.37
C PHE A 415 40.32 -6.20 -0.06
N VAL A 416 40.08 -7.40 0.50
CA VAL A 416 41.15 -8.35 0.86
C VAL A 416 42.07 -8.69 -0.32
N PRO A 417 41.57 -9.00 -1.55
CA PRO A 417 42.44 -9.31 -2.68
C PRO A 417 43.33 -8.14 -3.13
N GLN A 418 42.82 -6.92 -3.11
CA GLN A 418 43.54 -5.72 -3.53
C GLN A 418 44.63 -5.38 -2.52
N LEU A 419 44.34 -5.49 -1.22
CA LEU A 419 45.33 -5.31 -0.17
C LEU A 419 46.40 -6.40 -0.23
N ALA A 420 46.04 -7.65 -0.48
CA ALA A 420 47.00 -8.73 -0.66
C ALA A 420 47.91 -8.51 -1.87
N LEU A 421 47.35 -8.04 -2.99
CA LEU A 421 48.10 -7.70 -4.19
C LEU A 421 49.10 -6.56 -3.95
N LEU A 422 48.66 -5.47 -3.30
CA LEU A 422 49.51 -4.32 -2.98
C LEU A 422 50.66 -4.68 -2.03
N ASN A 423 50.43 -5.62 -1.11
CA ASN A 423 51.42 -6.03 -0.11
C ASN A 423 52.23 -7.28 -0.54
N CYS A 424 52.05 -7.78 -1.77
CA CYS A 424 52.67 -9.03 -2.24
C CYS A 424 52.44 -10.22 -1.29
N ALA A 425 51.29 -10.24 -0.59
CA ALA A 425 50.94 -11.24 0.39
C ALA A 425 50.06 -12.33 -0.26
N SER A 426 50.30 -13.59 0.11
CA SER A 426 49.46 -14.72 -0.32
C SER A 426 48.23 -14.81 0.58
N ILE A 427 47.03 -14.71 0.01
CA ILE A 427 45.75 -14.84 0.76
C ILE A 427 45.55 -16.29 1.23
N PHE A 428 45.96 -17.24 0.39
CA PHE A 428 45.86 -18.66 0.67
C PHE A 428 47.25 -19.24 0.94
N PRO A 429 47.37 -20.25 1.81
CA PRO A 429 48.62 -20.96 1.99
C PRO A 429 49.06 -21.59 0.66
N LYS A 430 50.36 -21.58 0.37
CA LYS A 430 50.91 -22.30 -0.78
C LYS A 430 50.68 -23.79 -0.56
N VAL A 431 50.04 -24.45 -1.53
CA VAL A 431 49.77 -25.88 -1.47
C VAL A 431 51.11 -26.63 -1.55
N CYS A 432 51.46 -27.37 -0.50
CA CYS A 432 52.51 -28.38 -0.59
C CYS A 432 51.90 -29.62 -1.26
N PRO A 433 52.54 -30.25 -2.26
CA PRO A 433 52.02 -31.48 -2.84
C PRO A 433 51.78 -32.50 -1.72
N SER A 434 50.59 -33.09 -1.67
CA SER A 434 50.33 -34.18 -0.72
C SER A 434 51.36 -35.28 -0.94
N LYS A 435 51.93 -35.85 0.14
CA LYS A 435 52.93 -36.94 0.08
C LYS A 435 52.48 -38.19 -0.70
N HIS A 436 51.24 -38.24 -1.19
CA HIS A 436 50.69 -39.35 -1.95
C HIS A 436 50.94 -39.30 -3.47
N SER A 437 51.55 -38.25 -4.03
CA SER A 437 51.87 -38.20 -5.48
C SER A 437 53.31 -38.61 -5.83
N LEU A 438 54.12 -39.06 -4.87
CA LEU A 438 55.53 -39.46 -5.10
C LEU A 438 55.72 -40.98 -5.28
N ALA A 439 54.64 -41.78 -5.35
CA ALA A 439 54.72 -43.24 -5.45
C ALA A 439 54.41 -43.81 -6.84
N SER A 440 54.35 -43.00 -7.91
CA SER A 440 54.09 -43.48 -9.27
C SER A 440 55.15 -43.06 -10.30
N GLN A 441 56.38 -42.79 -9.85
CA GLN A 441 57.56 -42.65 -10.71
C GLN A 441 58.77 -43.31 -10.04
N LEU A 442 58.78 -44.64 -10.04
CA LEU A 442 60.00 -45.46 -10.01
C LEU A 442 59.84 -46.54 -11.07
#